data_AF-A0AA96EDJ7-F1
#
_entry.id   AF-A0AA96EDJ7-F1
#
_cell.length_a   1.000
_cell.length_b   1.000
_cell.length_c   1.000
_cell.angle_alpha   90.00
_cell.angle_beta   90.00
_cell.angle_gamma   90.00
#
_symmetry.space_group_name_H-M   'P 1'
#
loop_
_entity.id
_entity.type
_entity.pdbx_description
1 polymer ?
#
loop_
_entity_poly.entity_id
_entity_poly.type
_entity_poly.pdbx_seq_one_letter_code
_entity_poly.pdbx_strand_id
1 'polypeptide(L)'
;MNLPTPTRRDCARAWEAMPWVLQQSAPAEQAAWLENHLAGCASCRAEYAQQQRLRQAMQLPSDVPVDAHAGLKRLLDRLDVHDAEAVSTAKTPLRARAGGWLVRGLVAAVLVQAVGIGILGLKLRQEEGAAGYRTLSQAPAVPTQAGAIHVVPDAGMKVADWNALVHALHLQVVGGPNDVGAYTVVPADGTAARDGTLRRLRATPGIRMAEPVADAP
;
A
#
# COMPACT_ATOMS: atom_id res chain seq x y z
N MET A 1 -49.87 17.09 10.70
CA MET A 1 -48.47 16.99 11.16
C MET A 1 -47.59 17.29 9.96
N ASN A 2 -46.96 18.47 9.92
CA ASN A 2 -46.06 18.83 8.83
C ASN A 2 -44.70 18.18 9.10
N LEU A 3 -44.37 17.14 8.35
CA LEU A 3 -43.03 16.56 8.38
C LEU A 3 -42.06 17.59 7.78
N PRO A 4 -40.96 17.93 8.48
CA PRO A 4 -39.97 18.86 7.95
C PRO A 4 -39.36 18.27 6.67
N THR A 5 -39.30 19.08 5.62
CA THR A 5 -38.63 18.70 4.37
C THR A 5 -37.15 18.44 4.67
N PRO A 6 -36.62 17.24 4.41
CA PRO A 6 -35.25 16.91 4.74
C PRO A 6 -34.28 17.82 3.99
N THR A 7 -33.31 18.39 4.69
CA THR A 7 -32.31 19.25 4.04
C THR A 7 -31.30 18.40 3.27
N ARG A 8 -30.71 18.95 2.21
CA ARG A 8 -29.70 18.24 1.41
C ARG A 8 -28.51 17.73 2.25
N ARG A 9 -28.15 18.46 3.32
CA ARG A 9 -27.07 18.07 4.25
C ARG A 9 -27.46 16.87 5.11
N ASP A 10 -28.70 16.80 5.56
CA ASP A 10 -29.20 15.66 6.33
C ASP A 10 -29.24 14.39 5.47
N CYS A 11 -29.62 14.51 4.19
CA CYS A 11 -29.55 13.38 3.27
C CYS A 11 -28.12 12.87 3.06
N ALA A 12 -27.13 13.76 2.94
CA ALA A 12 -25.72 13.36 2.81
C ALA A 12 -25.22 12.62 4.06
N ARG A 13 -25.51 13.16 5.26
CA ARG A 13 -25.20 12.49 6.53
C ARG A 13 -25.89 11.14 6.66
N ALA A 14 -27.13 11.02 6.18
CA ALA A 14 -27.85 9.75 6.16
C ALA A 14 -27.12 8.72 5.29
N TRP A 15 -26.70 9.09 4.08
CA TRP A 15 -25.93 8.24 3.18
C TRP A 15 -24.61 7.74 3.79
N GLU A 16 -23.88 8.62 4.48
CA GLU A 16 -22.65 8.24 5.17
C GLU A 16 -22.89 7.25 6.31
N ALA A 17 -24.02 7.37 7.01
CA ALA A 17 -24.37 6.50 8.13
C ALA A 17 -24.91 5.11 7.71
N MET A 18 -25.54 4.98 6.54
CA MET A 18 -26.20 3.72 6.12
C MET A 18 -25.29 2.49 6.18
N PRO A 19 -24.05 2.51 5.64
CA PRO A 19 -23.20 1.32 5.60
C PRO A 19 -22.81 0.84 7.00
N TRP A 20 -22.55 1.77 7.92
CA TRP A 20 -22.18 1.46 9.31
C TRP A 20 -23.36 0.86 10.08
N VAL A 21 -24.57 1.41 9.90
CA VAL A 21 -25.79 0.88 10.52
C VAL A 21 -26.10 -0.51 9.95
N LEU A 22 -25.98 -0.70 8.63
CA LEU A 22 -26.13 -2.02 8.02
C LEU A 22 -25.08 -3.01 8.52
N GLN A 23 -23.85 -2.61 8.76
CA GLN A 23 -22.81 -3.50 9.29
C GLN A 23 -22.90 -3.70 10.82
N GLN A 24 -23.86 -3.07 11.50
CA GLN A 24 -24.01 -3.07 12.97
C GLN A 24 -22.76 -2.52 13.69
N SER A 25 -22.03 -1.61 13.04
CA SER A 25 -20.82 -0.96 13.55
C SER A 25 -21.02 0.51 13.90
N ALA A 26 -22.20 1.07 13.64
CA ALA A 26 -22.54 2.44 14.01
C ALA A 26 -22.83 2.59 15.52
N PRO A 27 -22.46 3.71 16.15
CA PRO A 27 -22.92 4.06 17.49
C PRO A 27 -24.46 4.13 17.57
N ALA A 28 -25.04 3.76 18.72
CA ALA A 28 -26.49 3.71 18.90
C ALA A 28 -27.19 5.06 18.61
N GLU A 29 -26.56 6.18 18.96
CA GLU A 29 -27.07 7.53 18.64
C GLU A 29 -27.16 7.77 17.13
N GLN A 30 -26.16 7.32 16.38
CA GLN A 30 -26.12 7.48 14.92
C GLN A 30 -27.16 6.61 14.24
N ALA A 31 -27.40 5.39 14.75
CA ALA A 31 -28.46 4.52 14.27
C ALA A 31 -29.86 5.11 14.53
N ALA A 32 -30.14 5.56 15.75
CA ALA A 32 -31.42 6.19 16.10
C ALA A 32 -31.68 7.47 15.29
N TRP A 33 -30.65 8.28 15.05
CA TRP A 33 -30.75 9.46 14.20
C TRP A 33 -31.10 9.09 12.75
N LEU A 34 -30.44 8.07 12.18
CA LEU A 34 -30.72 7.60 10.83
C LEU A 34 -32.16 7.09 10.72
N GLU A 35 -32.63 6.29 11.67
CA GLU A 35 -34.01 5.77 11.69
C GLU A 35 -35.05 6.91 11.66
N ASN A 36 -34.84 7.94 12.48
CA ASN A 36 -35.71 9.12 12.51
C ASN A 36 -35.68 9.90 11.17
N HIS A 37 -34.50 10.03 10.55
CA HIS A 37 -34.39 10.67 9.24
C HIS A 37 -35.09 9.84 8.14
N LEU A 38 -34.94 8.52 8.18
CA LEU A 38 -35.61 7.60 7.26
C LEU A 38 -37.13 7.69 7.41
N ALA A 39 -37.69 7.95 8.60
CA ALA A 39 -39.13 8.21 8.72
C ALA A 39 -39.61 9.43 7.91
N GLY A 40 -38.78 10.48 7.81
CA GLY A 40 -39.10 11.72 7.12
C GLY A 40 -38.73 11.77 5.63
N CYS A 41 -37.80 10.94 5.15
CA CYS A 41 -37.22 11.07 3.81
C CYS A 41 -37.45 9.83 2.92
N ALA A 42 -38.29 9.96 1.89
CA ALA A 42 -38.64 8.85 0.99
C ALA A 42 -37.47 8.38 0.11
N SER A 43 -36.62 9.29 -0.39
CA SER A 43 -35.46 8.92 -1.21
C SER A 43 -34.44 8.14 -0.39
N CYS A 44 -34.08 8.61 0.80
CA CYS A 44 -33.15 7.91 1.69
C CYS A 44 -33.67 6.53 2.13
N ARG A 45 -34.99 6.35 2.30
CA ARG A 45 -35.58 5.01 2.54
C ARG A 45 -35.38 4.06 1.36
N ALA A 46 -35.60 4.53 0.14
CA ALA A 46 -35.46 3.69 -1.05
C ALA A 46 -34.02 3.19 -1.20
N GLU A 47 -33.04 4.08 -0.98
CA GLU A 47 -31.61 3.77 -0.98
C GLU A 47 -31.23 2.78 0.12
N TYR A 48 -31.66 3.04 1.36
CA TYR A 48 -31.39 2.14 2.49
C TYR A 48 -31.94 0.73 2.23
N ALA A 49 -33.16 0.63 1.69
CA ALA A 49 -33.77 -0.64 1.31
C ALA A 49 -33.03 -1.33 0.14
N GLN A 50 -32.43 -0.59 -0.79
CA GLN A 50 -31.59 -1.16 -1.84
C GLN A 50 -30.30 -1.75 -1.27
N GLN A 51 -29.62 -1.01 -0.40
CA GLN A 51 -28.39 -1.48 0.24
C GLN A 51 -28.64 -2.70 1.14
N GLN A 52 -29.76 -2.72 1.87
CA GLN A 52 -30.17 -3.88 2.66
C GLN A 52 -30.41 -5.12 1.79
N ARG A 53 -31.09 -4.98 0.64
CA ARG A 53 -31.29 -6.08 -0.31
C ARG A 53 -29.96 -6.59 -0.87
N LEU A 54 -29.03 -5.70 -1.20
CA LEU A 54 -27.70 -6.10 -1.67
C LEU A 54 -26.93 -6.88 -0.59
N ARG A 55 -26.96 -6.40 0.66
CA ARG A 55 -26.35 -7.12 1.79
C ARG A 55 -26.94 -8.51 1.96
N GLN A 56 -28.26 -8.65 1.89
CA GLN A 56 -28.93 -9.94 1.96
C GLN A 56 -28.48 -10.85 0.82
N ALA A 57 -28.47 -10.36 -0.43
CA ALA A 57 -28.00 -11.11 -1.59
C ALA A 57 -26.56 -11.63 -1.42
N MET A 58 -25.66 -10.83 -0.84
CA MET A 58 -24.28 -11.25 -0.57
C MET A 58 -24.16 -12.25 0.59
N GLN A 59 -25.13 -12.31 1.50
CA GLN A 59 -25.17 -13.25 2.61
C GLN A 59 -25.79 -14.60 2.25
N LEU A 60 -26.44 -14.71 1.08
CA LEU A 60 -26.95 -15.99 0.63
C LEU A 60 -25.76 -16.96 0.46
N PRO A 61 -25.88 -18.20 0.98
CA PRO A 61 -24.92 -19.25 0.68
C PRO A 61 -24.80 -19.37 -0.84
N SER A 62 -23.57 -19.41 -1.35
CA SER A 62 -23.37 -19.76 -2.76
C SER A 62 -23.78 -21.21 -2.96
N ASP A 63 -24.85 -21.46 -3.71
CA ASP A 63 -25.31 -22.81 -4.08
C ASP A 63 -24.26 -23.58 -4.90
N VAL A 64 -23.21 -22.89 -5.36
CA VAL A 64 -22.06 -23.48 -6.04
C VAL A 64 -21.01 -23.82 -4.98
N PRO A 65 -20.71 -25.11 -4.74
CA PRO A 65 -19.58 -25.49 -3.91
C PRO A 65 -18.29 -25.04 -4.63
N VAL A 66 -17.65 -24.00 -4.12
CA VAL A 66 -16.37 -23.51 -4.63
C VAL A 66 -15.24 -24.31 -3.98
N ASP A 67 -14.73 -25.30 -4.71
CA ASP A 67 -13.46 -25.93 -4.34
C ASP A 67 -12.28 -25.03 -4.78
N ALA A 68 -11.78 -24.25 -3.83
CA ALA A 68 -10.64 -23.36 -4.04
C ALA A 68 -9.37 -24.11 -4.48
N HIS A 69 -9.17 -25.36 -4.05
CA HIS A 69 -7.98 -26.14 -4.39
C HIS A 69 -8.07 -26.67 -5.82
N ALA A 70 -9.25 -27.14 -6.26
CA ALA A 70 -9.49 -27.50 -7.65
C ALA A 70 -9.41 -26.27 -8.59
N GLY A 71 -9.88 -25.11 -8.13
CA GLY A 71 -9.72 -23.83 -8.83
C GLY A 71 -8.25 -23.45 -9.02
N LEU A 72 -7.47 -23.47 -7.95
CA LEU A 72 -6.04 -23.16 -7.97
C LEU A 72 -5.26 -24.15 -8.84
N LYS A 73 -5.51 -25.45 -8.71
CA LYS A 73 -4.86 -26.48 -9.52
C LYS A 73 -5.06 -26.23 -11.02
N ARG A 74 -6.30 -25.99 -11.46
CA ARG A 74 -6.60 -25.66 -12.87
C ARG A 74 -5.93 -24.36 -13.35
N LEU A 75 -5.67 -23.43 -12.46
CA LEU A 75 -4.95 -22.21 -12.79
C LEU A 75 -3.45 -22.49 -12.98
N LEU A 76 -2.84 -23.22 -12.06
CA LEU A 76 -1.44 -23.64 -12.15
C LEU A 76 -1.18 -24.48 -13.40
N ASP A 77 -2.04 -25.47 -13.66
CA ASP A 77 -1.93 -26.32 -14.86
C ASP A 77 -1.96 -25.49 -16.16
N ARG A 78 -2.74 -24.40 -16.22
CA ARG A 78 -2.78 -23.50 -17.39
C ARG A 78 -1.51 -22.65 -17.54
N LEU A 79 -0.88 -22.27 -16.44
CA LEU A 79 0.37 -21.51 -16.47
C LEU A 79 1.51 -22.41 -16.96
N ASP A 80 1.58 -23.64 -16.46
CA ASP A 80 2.58 -24.64 -16.88
C ASP A 80 2.49 -24.97 -18.38
N VAL A 81 1.27 -24.99 -18.94
CA VAL A 81 1.06 -25.20 -20.38
C VAL A 81 1.62 -24.05 -21.21
N HIS A 82 1.43 -22.79 -20.80
CA HIS A 82 2.01 -21.65 -21.52
C HIS A 82 3.54 -21.65 -21.47
N ASP A 83 4.13 -22.06 -20.34
CA ASP A 83 5.59 -22.18 -20.21
C ASP A 83 6.13 -23.30 -21.12
N ALA A 84 5.42 -24.42 -21.24
CA ALA A 84 5.78 -25.52 -22.13
C ALA A 84 5.64 -25.15 -23.62
N GLU A 85 4.60 -24.40 -23.99
CA GLU A 85 4.39 -23.92 -25.37
C GLU A 85 5.45 -22.90 -25.79
N ALA A 86 5.85 -21.99 -24.89
CA ALA A 86 6.95 -21.05 -25.12
C ALA A 86 8.29 -21.76 -25.38
N VAL A 87 8.53 -22.90 -24.73
CA VAL A 87 9.74 -23.72 -24.96
C VAL A 87 9.67 -24.52 -26.28
N SER A 88 8.46 -24.88 -26.74
CA SER A 88 8.28 -25.67 -27.97
C SER A 88 8.45 -24.84 -29.25
N THR A 89 8.04 -23.57 -29.25
CA THR A 89 8.14 -22.68 -30.42
C THR A 89 9.59 -22.31 -30.76
N ALA A 90 10.51 -22.43 -29.79
CA ALA A 90 11.95 -22.23 -29.98
C ALA A 90 12.63 -23.34 -30.80
N LYS A 91 11.95 -24.48 -31.07
CA LYS A 91 12.55 -25.65 -31.75
C LYS A 91 12.14 -25.79 -33.22
N THR A 92 11.91 -24.69 -33.93
CA THR A 92 11.79 -24.77 -35.40
C THR A 92 13.19 -24.77 -36.02
N PRO A 93 13.68 -25.88 -36.60
CA PRO A 93 14.93 -25.84 -37.35
C PRO A 93 14.68 -25.07 -38.65
N LEU A 94 15.14 -23.81 -38.68
CA LEU A 94 15.19 -23.02 -39.91
C LEU A 94 16.07 -23.76 -40.92
N ARG A 95 15.45 -24.38 -41.94
CA ARG A 95 16.16 -24.85 -43.14
C ARG A 95 16.72 -23.64 -43.88
N ALA A 96 17.95 -23.27 -43.54
CA ALA A 96 18.67 -22.18 -44.17
C ALA A 96 19.22 -22.64 -45.53
N ARG A 97 18.55 -22.27 -46.62
CA ARG A 97 19.17 -22.19 -47.94
C ARG A 97 18.95 -20.80 -48.52
N ALA A 98 19.62 -19.83 -47.90
CA ALA A 98 19.82 -18.49 -48.43
C ALA A 98 21.30 -18.10 -48.21
N GLY A 99 21.91 -17.47 -49.22
CA GLY A 99 23.37 -17.33 -49.37
C GLY A 99 24.09 -16.83 -48.12
N GLY A 100 25.27 -17.42 -47.85
CA GLY A 100 26.02 -17.25 -46.60
C GLY A 100 26.42 -15.82 -46.24
N TRP A 101 26.31 -14.85 -47.15
CA TRP A 101 26.51 -13.43 -46.84
C TRP A 101 25.30 -12.81 -46.14
N LEU A 102 24.07 -13.17 -46.54
CA LEU A 102 22.85 -12.72 -45.88
C LEU A 102 22.72 -13.33 -44.48
N VAL A 103 23.07 -14.61 -44.33
CA VAL A 103 23.09 -15.29 -43.02
C VAL A 103 24.13 -14.66 -42.10
N ARG A 104 25.32 -14.33 -42.60
CA ARG A 104 26.35 -13.63 -41.81
C ARG A 104 25.92 -12.22 -41.43
N GLY A 105 25.25 -11.49 -42.32
CA GLY A 105 24.67 -10.18 -42.03
C GLY A 105 23.59 -10.25 -40.95
N LEU A 106 22.70 -11.25 -41.03
CA LEU A 106 21.67 -11.50 -40.02
C LEU A 106 22.26 -11.88 -38.66
N VAL A 107 23.28 -12.75 -38.64
CA VAL A 107 23.97 -13.13 -37.39
C VAL A 107 24.64 -11.90 -36.76
N ALA A 108 25.31 -11.05 -37.55
CA ALA A 108 25.91 -9.83 -37.04
C ALA A 108 24.86 -8.86 -36.48
N ALA A 109 23.72 -8.68 -37.18
CA ALA A 109 22.61 -7.85 -36.71
C ALA A 109 22.01 -8.38 -35.39
N VAL A 110 21.82 -9.69 -35.26
CA VAL A 110 21.31 -10.32 -34.03
C VAL A 110 22.30 -10.15 -32.87
N LEU A 111 23.61 -10.29 -33.10
CA LEU A 111 24.62 -10.07 -32.07
C LEU A 111 24.63 -8.60 -31.61
N VAL A 112 24.53 -7.65 -32.53
CA VAL A 112 24.43 -6.22 -32.19
C VAL A 112 23.14 -5.93 -31.39
N GLN A 113 22.01 -6.53 -31.78
CA GLN A 113 20.75 -6.40 -31.04
C GLN A 113 20.85 -7.01 -29.64
N ALA A 114 21.44 -8.20 -29.50
CA ALA A 114 21.62 -8.87 -28.21
C ALA A 114 22.51 -8.04 -27.27
N VAL A 115 23.58 -7.45 -27.79
CA VAL A 115 24.44 -6.53 -27.03
C VAL A 115 23.68 -5.27 -26.63
N GLY A 116 22.92 -4.66 -27.54
CA GLY A 116 22.10 -3.49 -27.25
C GLY A 116 21.04 -3.75 -26.17
N ILE A 117 20.32 -4.86 -26.27
CA ILE A 117 19.32 -5.29 -25.28
C ILE A 117 20.00 -5.62 -23.94
N GLY A 118 21.17 -6.26 -23.95
CA GLY A 118 21.94 -6.56 -22.74
C GLY A 118 22.39 -5.29 -22.00
N ILE A 119 22.92 -4.30 -22.73
CA ILE A 119 23.30 -3.00 -22.16
C ILE A 119 22.07 -2.26 -21.62
N LEU A 120 20.98 -2.26 -22.37
CA LEU A 120 19.73 -1.61 -21.95
C LEU A 120 19.14 -2.30 -20.70
N GLY A 121 19.18 -3.63 -20.63
CA GLY A 121 18.75 -4.39 -19.45
C GLY A 121 19.61 -4.12 -18.22
N LEU A 122 20.94 -3.98 -18.37
CA LEU A 122 21.82 -3.58 -17.28
C LEU A 122 21.53 -2.15 -16.81
N LYS A 123 21.24 -1.23 -17.73
CA LYS A 123 20.85 0.15 -17.41
C LYS A 123 19.52 0.21 -16.66
N LEU A 124 18.50 -0.50 -17.15
CA LEU A 124 17.19 -0.59 -16.50
C LEU A 124 17.30 -1.21 -15.10
N ARG A 125 18.11 -2.26 -14.91
CA ARG A 125 18.36 -2.84 -13.58
C ARG A 125 19.05 -1.90 -12.60
N GLN A 126 19.88 -0.97 -13.09
CA GLN A 126 20.45 0.07 -12.24
C GLN A 126 19.42 1.15 -11.87
N GLU A 127 18.46 1.44 -12.74
CA GLU A 127 17.36 2.39 -12.49
C GLU A 127 16.24 1.79 -11.61
N GLU A 128 16.02 0.47 -11.68
CA GLU A 128 15.08 -0.28 -10.83
C GLU A 128 15.46 -0.29 -9.35
N GLY A 129 16.67 0.15 -8.99
CA GLY A 129 17.10 0.34 -7.60
C GLY A 129 16.30 1.40 -6.82
N ALA A 130 15.40 2.15 -7.47
CA ALA A 130 14.68 3.27 -6.82
C ALA A 130 13.14 3.19 -6.86
N ALA A 131 12.53 2.28 -7.62
CA ALA A 131 11.07 2.23 -7.77
C ALA A 131 10.52 0.80 -7.61
N GLY A 132 10.76 0.21 -6.43
CA GLY A 132 10.15 -1.07 -6.06
C GLY A 132 8.64 -0.94 -5.89
N TYR A 133 7.88 -1.71 -6.68
CA TYR A 133 6.45 -1.90 -6.45
C TYR A 133 6.23 -2.42 -5.03
N ARG A 134 5.56 -1.61 -4.20
CA ARG A 134 5.36 -1.89 -2.76
C ARG A 134 3.93 -2.33 -2.52
N THR A 135 3.77 -3.44 -1.80
CA THR A 135 2.46 -3.90 -1.33
C THR A 135 2.25 -3.48 0.13
N LEU A 136 0.98 -3.31 0.53
CA LEU A 136 0.62 -2.94 1.91
C LEU A 136 1.04 -4.00 2.97
N SER A 137 1.40 -5.20 2.53
CA SER A 137 1.88 -6.30 3.39
C SER A 137 3.40 -6.31 3.60
N GLN A 138 4.16 -5.51 2.84
CA GLN A 138 5.60 -5.42 3.01
C GLN A 138 5.92 -4.48 4.18
N ALA A 139 6.48 -5.05 5.24
CA ALA A 139 7.06 -4.28 6.34
C ALA A 139 8.12 -3.31 5.77
N PRO A 140 8.18 -2.05 6.21
CA PRO A 140 9.11 -1.07 5.66
C PRO A 140 10.56 -1.53 5.90
N ALA A 141 11.22 -2.02 4.86
CA ALA A 141 12.67 -1.91 4.78
C ALA A 141 12.95 -0.45 4.41
N VAL A 142 12.87 0.44 5.40
CA VAL A 142 13.46 1.77 5.27
C VAL A 142 14.96 1.50 5.10
N PRO A 143 15.64 2.01 4.06
CA PRO A 143 17.09 2.01 4.07
C PRO A 143 17.51 2.75 5.34
N THR A 144 17.92 1.99 6.36
CA THR A 144 18.30 2.52 7.65
C THR A 144 19.54 3.35 7.39
N GLN A 145 19.36 4.67 7.30
CA GLN A 145 20.50 5.56 7.29
C GLN A 145 21.25 5.32 8.60
N ALA A 146 22.56 5.07 8.47
CA ALA A 146 23.40 4.80 9.63
C ALA A 146 23.17 5.88 10.68
N GLY A 147 22.74 5.48 11.88
CA GLY A 147 22.46 6.40 12.98
C GLY A 147 21.00 6.87 13.12
N ALA A 148 20.05 6.28 12.40
CA ALA A 148 18.63 6.57 12.58
C ALA A 148 18.12 6.24 14.00
N ILE A 149 17.16 7.03 14.47
CA ILE A 149 16.49 6.92 15.77
C ILE A 149 14.97 7.00 15.54
N HIS A 150 14.23 6.04 16.09
CA HIS A 150 12.77 6.15 16.19
C HIS A 150 12.39 6.94 17.43
N VAL A 151 11.60 8.00 17.25
CA VAL A 151 11.15 8.89 18.33
C VAL A 151 9.63 8.94 18.31
N VAL A 152 9.00 8.66 19.45
CA VAL A 152 7.55 8.72 19.65
C VAL A 152 7.21 9.92 20.54
N PRO A 153 6.63 11.00 19.98
CA PRO A 153 6.10 12.10 20.77
C PRO A 153 4.89 11.68 21.64
N ASP A 154 4.65 12.43 22.70
CA ASP A 154 3.39 12.36 23.43
C ASP A 154 2.20 12.77 22.52
N ALA A 155 1.04 12.14 22.73
CA ALA A 155 -0.16 12.44 21.94
C ALA A 155 -0.63 13.90 22.09
N GLY A 156 -0.31 14.55 23.21
CA GLY A 156 -0.59 15.97 23.46
C GLY A 156 0.49 16.94 22.99
N MET A 157 1.62 16.45 22.45
CA MET A 157 2.73 17.32 22.03
C MET A 157 2.30 18.17 20.83
N LYS A 158 2.46 19.50 20.94
CA LYS A 158 2.15 20.39 19.81
C LYS A 158 3.23 20.24 18.75
N VAL A 159 2.81 20.35 17.48
CA VAL A 159 3.72 20.31 16.33
C VAL A 159 4.81 21.39 16.42
N ALA A 160 4.50 22.56 16.98
CA ALA A 160 5.48 23.62 17.21
C ALA A 160 6.61 23.20 18.18
N ASP A 161 6.24 22.53 19.27
CA ASP A 161 7.19 22.03 20.28
C ASP A 161 8.03 20.90 19.72
N TRP A 162 7.42 20.01 18.92
CA TRP A 162 8.13 18.97 18.17
C TRP A 162 9.16 19.56 17.21
N ASN A 163 8.76 20.55 16.40
CA ASN A 163 9.65 21.17 15.43
C ASN A 163 10.81 21.91 16.12
N ALA A 164 10.53 22.62 17.22
CA ALA A 164 11.56 23.28 18.03
C ALA A 164 12.57 22.27 18.59
N LEU A 165 12.11 21.11 19.07
CA LEU A 165 12.96 20.03 19.57
C LEU A 165 13.85 19.44 18.47
N VAL A 166 13.27 19.14 17.30
CA VAL A 166 14.01 18.62 16.14
C VAL A 166 15.12 19.59 15.73
N HIS A 167 14.82 20.89 15.67
CA HIS A 167 15.83 21.91 15.36
C HIS A 167 16.90 22.06 16.46
N ALA A 168 16.51 22.07 17.73
CA ALA A 168 17.44 22.23 18.85
C ALA A 168 18.44 21.08 19.00
N LEU A 169 18.04 19.87 18.60
CA LEU A 169 18.90 18.68 18.62
C LEU A 169 19.58 18.39 17.27
N HIS A 170 19.48 19.32 16.31
CA HIS A 170 20.02 19.18 14.96
C HIS A 170 19.62 17.85 14.30
N LEU A 171 18.35 17.49 14.44
CA LEU A 171 17.76 16.27 13.88
C LEU A 171 17.13 16.56 12.52
N GLN A 172 17.24 15.60 11.61
CA GLN A 172 16.52 15.60 10.34
C GLN A 172 15.45 14.51 10.36
N VAL A 173 14.21 14.87 10.04
CA VAL A 173 13.11 13.89 9.91
C VAL A 173 13.20 13.23 8.55
N VAL A 174 13.54 11.93 8.54
CA VAL A 174 13.68 11.12 7.31
C VAL A 174 12.49 10.20 7.08
N GLY A 175 11.66 10.01 8.11
CA GLY A 175 10.44 9.23 8.05
C GLY A 175 9.37 9.81 8.97
N GLY A 176 8.15 9.91 8.45
CA GLY A 176 6.99 10.42 9.17
C GLY A 176 6.45 9.43 10.21
N PRO A 177 5.37 9.80 10.93
CA PRO A 177 4.81 8.96 11.95
C PRO A 177 4.27 7.67 11.32
N ASN A 178 4.80 6.54 11.76
CA ASN A 178 4.30 5.22 11.38
C ASN A 178 3.00 4.89 12.16
N ASP A 179 2.48 3.66 11.99
CA ASP A 179 1.23 3.21 12.63
C ASP A 179 1.26 3.27 14.18
N VAL A 180 2.44 3.34 14.79
CA VAL A 180 2.63 3.51 16.24
C VAL A 180 2.97 4.96 16.64
N GLY A 181 2.90 5.90 15.71
CA GLY A 181 3.18 7.33 15.92
C GLY A 181 4.66 7.68 16.05
N ALA A 182 5.56 6.79 15.61
CA ALA A 182 7.01 7.00 15.68
C ALA A 182 7.51 7.74 14.43
N TYR A 183 8.24 8.83 14.64
CA TYR A 183 9.02 9.52 13.62
C TYR A 183 10.42 8.90 13.53
N THR A 184 10.96 8.79 12.32
CA THR A 184 12.36 8.40 12.12
C THR A 184 13.19 9.65 11.90
N VAL A 185 14.15 9.88 12.78
CA VAL A 185 15.06 11.03 12.74
C VAL A 185 16.51 10.57 12.67
N VAL A 186 17.35 11.38 12.03
CA VAL A 186 18.80 11.16 11.92
C VAL A 186 19.53 12.40 12.45
N PRO A 187 20.57 12.26 13.29
CA PRO A 187 21.41 13.39 13.69
C PRO A 187 22.15 13.97 12.48
N ALA A 188 22.06 15.28 12.26
CA ALA A 188 22.80 15.96 11.19
C ALA A 188 24.32 15.89 11.39
N ASP A 189 24.77 15.77 12.66
CA ASP A 189 26.18 15.67 13.05
C ASP A 189 26.78 14.26 12.84
N GLY A 190 26.01 13.33 12.27
CA GLY A 190 26.45 11.98 11.93
C GLY A 190 26.29 10.94 13.05
N THR A 191 26.68 9.70 12.75
CA THR A 191 26.50 8.50 13.60
C THR A 191 27.17 8.59 14.96
N ALA A 192 28.32 9.26 15.05
CA ALA A 192 29.09 9.41 16.30
C ALA A 192 28.32 10.19 17.38
N ALA A 193 27.41 11.08 16.98
CA ALA A 193 26.58 11.86 17.89
C ALA A 193 25.34 11.10 18.39
N ARG A 194 25.04 9.90 17.83
CA ARG A 194 23.80 9.15 18.06
C ARG A 194 23.52 8.93 19.54
N ASP A 195 24.45 8.35 20.30
CA ASP A 195 24.21 7.97 21.69
C ASP A 195 24.04 9.17 22.65
N GLY A 196 24.70 10.28 22.34
CA GLY A 196 24.52 11.55 23.06
C GLY A 196 23.16 12.18 22.78
N THR A 197 22.72 12.15 21.53
CA THR A 197 21.41 12.65 21.10
C THR A 197 20.27 11.77 21.60
N LEU A 198 20.46 10.45 21.63
CA LEU A 198 19.49 9.48 22.12
C LEU A 198 19.25 9.63 23.64
N ARG A 199 20.31 9.85 24.42
CA ARG A 199 20.17 10.19 25.86
C ARG A 199 19.41 11.49 26.08
N ARG A 200 19.68 12.53 25.28
CA ARG A 200 18.95 13.80 25.35
C ARG A 200 17.48 13.63 25.01
N LEU A 201 17.15 12.91 23.94
CA LEU A 201 15.78 12.62 23.54
C LEU A 201 14.99 11.88 24.64
N ARG A 202 15.60 10.90 25.32
CA ARG A 202 14.96 10.19 26.45
C ARG A 202 14.75 11.06 27.68
N ALA A 203 15.56 12.10 27.86
CA ALA A 203 15.43 13.04 28.96
C ALA A 203 14.46 14.19 28.66
N THR A 204 14.02 14.36 27.41
CA THR A 204 13.15 15.46 27.01
C THR A 204 11.69 15.20 27.41
N PRO A 205 11.06 16.11 28.19
CA PRO A 205 9.63 16.04 28.48
C PRO A 205 8.79 16.09 27.18
N GLY A 206 7.81 15.21 27.06
CA GLY A 206 6.96 15.10 25.86
C GLY A 206 7.46 14.09 24.82
N ILE A 207 8.59 13.41 25.05
CA ILE A 207 9.00 12.22 24.29
C ILE A 207 8.67 10.97 25.10
N ARG A 208 7.82 10.10 24.55
CA ARG A 208 7.45 8.82 25.21
C ARG A 208 8.50 7.74 25.00
N MET A 209 9.11 7.70 23.82
CA MET A 209 10.10 6.68 23.47
C MET A 209 11.12 7.22 22.49
N ALA A 210 12.38 6.85 22.68
CA ALA A 210 13.46 7.09 21.73
C ALA A 210 14.38 5.85 21.68
N GLU A 211 14.41 5.18 20.54
CA GLU A 211 15.16 3.95 20.32
C GLU A 211 16.01 4.02 19.05
N PRO A 212 17.22 3.43 19.06
CA PRO A 212 18.03 3.35 17.86
C PRO A 212 17.40 2.38 16.87
N VAL A 213 17.40 2.72 15.58
CA VAL A 213 17.06 1.76 14.54
C VAL A 213 18.26 0.82 14.39
N ALA A 214 18.03 -0.49 14.49
CA ALA A 214 19.08 -1.47 14.29
C ALA A 214 19.61 -1.36 12.86
N ASP A 215 20.94 -1.25 12.72
CA ASP A 215 21.58 -1.44 11.42
C ASP A 215 21.31 -2.90 11.02
N ALA A 216 20.73 -3.10 9.84
CA ALA A 216 20.53 -4.45 9.31
C ALA A 216 21.91 -5.14 9.18
N PRO A 217 22.03 -6.43 9.56
CA PRO A 217 23.29 -7.16 9.42
C PRO A 217 23.72 -7.34 7.95
#